data_AF-A0A7M5WXJ8-F1
#
_entry.id   AF-A0A7M5WXJ8-F1
#
_cell.length_a   1.000
_cell.length_b   1.000
_cell.length_c   1.000
_cell.angle_alpha   90.00
_cell.angle_beta   90.00
_cell.angle_gamma   90.00
#
_symmetry.space_group_name_H-M   'P 1'
#
loop_
_entity.id
_entity.type
_entity.pdbx_description
1 polymer ?
#
loop_
_entity_poly.entity_id
_entity_poly.type
_entity_poly.pdbx_seq_one_letter_code
_entity_poly.pdbx_strand_id
1 'polypeptide(L)'
;EPTEISPEIILNLELLLKHKKKKKRKNKSWSQRRNAVEEKWEEHREDILSAVILNNSFDGLCQYCKFEKIAVKCDTCFWKKLCIKCDEKLHVEYPMHNRIGIFDGFKRTLSPSETVDEESVIIDKYPTIPLMPINCQSCDSYNVERIPGDCVAVVTIAGKYYLHLYSLRCKDCDSTSNPFTLENVVGSGFWPSAPTKFSYLFHVETLQFWDTLRKNAPGTSEAAFLEVLNTMTNLHGRKTGKITPAIFSMAFKEWCFCQHKIHILQKKKWIECPSCTHVQHSCHVDGNCKLYRYRSSG
;
A
#
# COMPACT_ATOMS: atom_id res chain seq x y z
N GLU A 1 -5.36 -13.12 68.61
CA GLU A 1 -5.85 -11.74 68.68
C GLU A 1 -5.85 -11.16 67.27
N PRO A 2 -6.95 -10.52 66.80
CA PRO A 2 -6.96 -9.92 65.49
C PRO A 2 -6.13 -8.64 65.52
N THR A 3 -5.09 -8.60 64.70
CA THR A 3 -4.23 -7.44 64.49
C THR A 3 -5.05 -6.23 64.04
N GLU A 4 -5.13 -5.21 64.89
CA GLU A 4 -5.73 -3.93 64.56
C GLU A 4 -5.01 -3.32 63.36
N ILE A 5 -5.77 -3.04 62.31
CA ILE A 5 -5.28 -2.38 61.10
C ILE A 5 -4.91 -0.95 61.48
N SER A 6 -3.66 -0.54 61.21
CA SER A 6 -3.15 0.80 61.51
C SER A 6 -4.10 1.90 60.97
N PRO A 7 -4.41 2.95 61.76
CA PRO A 7 -5.23 4.10 61.35
C PRO A 7 -4.73 4.77 60.05
N GLU A 8 -3.43 4.69 59.80
CA GLU A 8 -2.78 5.24 58.61
C GLU A 8 -3.10 4.44 57.34
N ILE A 9 -3.32 3.13 57.47
CA ILE A 9 -3.77 2.27 56.38
C ILE A 9 -5.24 2.59 56.04
N ILE A 10 -6.07 2.86 57.04
CA ILE A 10 -7.48 3.25 56.85
C ILE A 10 -7.56 4.61 56.12
N LEU A 11 -6.76 5.59 56.54
CA LEU A 11 -6.71 6.91 55.89
C LEU A 11 -6.22 6.82 54.43
N ASN A 12 -5.21 5.98 54.17
CA ASN A 12 -4.71 5.75 52.80
C ASN A 12 -5.74 5.02 51.92
N LEU A 13 -6.51 4.08 52.48
CA LEU A 13 -7.61 3.42 51.77
C LEU A 13 -8.76 4.40 51.46
N GLU A 14 -9.09 5.31 52.37
CA GLU A 14 -10.09 6.35 52.13
C GLU A 14 -9.64 7.37 51.06
N LEU A 15 -8.35 7.73 51.04
CA LEU A 15 -7.78 8.60 50.01
C LEU A 15 -7.74 7.92 48.63
N LEU A 16 -7.42 6.62 48.58
CA LEU A 16 -7.48 5.80 47.36
C LEU A 16 -8.92 5.59 46.88
N LEU A 17 -9.89 5.45 47.78
CA LEU A 17 -11.31 5.39 47.45
C LEU A 17 -11.85 6.74 46.95
N LYS A 18 -11.36 7.86 47.51
CA LYS A 18 -11.64 9.22 47.00
C LYS A 18 -11.04 9.45 45.62
N HIS A 19 -9.83 8.96 45.34
CA HIS A 19 -9.21 9.00 44.00
C HIS A 19 -9.87 8.03 43.00
N LYS A 20 -10.43 6.90 43.47
CA LYS A 20 -11.22 5.97 42.65
C LYS A 20 -12.66 6.41 42.38
N LYS A 21 -13.13 7.53 42.93
CA LYS A 21 -14.27 8.27 42.34
C LYS A 21 -13.81 8.90 41.02
N LYS A 22 -13.51 8.05 40.03
CA LYS A 22 -13.54 8.41 38.62
C LYS A 22 -14.84 9.18 38.42
N LYS A 23 -14.75 10.45 38.00
CA LYS A 23 -15.88 11.19 37.42
C LYS A 23 -16.58 10.18 36.51
N LYS A 24 -17.80 9.75 36.86
CA LYS A 24 -18.64 8.96 35.95
C LYS A 24 -18.75 9.80 34.69
N ARG A 25 -17.98 9.48 33.65
CA ARG A 25 -18.16 10.09 32.32
C ARG A 25 -19.61 9.77 31.98
N LYS A 26 -20.46 10.79 31.89
CA LYS A 26 -21.82 10.63 31.36
C LYS A 26 -21.66 9.87 30.04
N ASN A 27 -22.24 8.68 29.93
CA ASN A 27 -22.24 7.91 28.69
C ASN A 27 -23.07 8.72 27.70
N LYS A 28 -22.40 9.53 26.87
CA LYS A 28 -23.03 10.25 25.77
C LYS A 28 -23.67 9.22 24.84
N SER A 29 -24.92 9.46 24.43
CA SER A 29 -25.57 8.62 23.43
C SER A 29 -24.75 8.61 22.13
N TRP A 30 -24.94 7.59 21.28
CA TRP A 30 -24.24 7.55 19.98
C TRP A 30 -24.50 8.82 19.15
N SER A 31 -25.73 9.33 19.15
CA SER A 31 -26.09 10.60 18.51
C SER A 31 -25.33 11.78 19.12
N GLN A 32 -25.26 11.88 20.45
CA GLN A 32 -24.49 12.95 21.11
C GLN A 32 -22.99 12.86 20.84
N ARG A 33 -22.44 11.65 20.64
CA ARG A 33 -21.04 11.45 20.24
C ARG A 33 -20.81 11.87 18.80
N ARG A 34 -21.73 11.53 17.89
CA ARG A 34 -21.68 11.89 16.48
C ARG A 34 -21.78 13.40 16.29
N ASN A 35 -22.76 14.06 16.92
CA ASN A 35 -22.93 15.51 16.84
C ASN A 35 -21.70 16.24 17.39
N ALA A 36 -21.13 15.79 18.51
CA ALA A 36 -19.91 16.36 19.05
C ALA A 36 -18.67 16.15 18.16
N VAL A 37 -18.69 15.18 17.23
CA VAL A 37 -17.65 15.02 16.22
C VAL A 37 -17.91 15.98 15.05
N GLU A 38 -19.15 16.07 14.57
CA GLU A 38 -19.55 17.01 13.50
C GLU A 38 -19.26 18.46 13.90
N GLU A 39 -19.62 18.87 15.13
CA GLU A 39 -19.29 20.20 15.68
C GLU A 39 -17.79 20.48 15.68
N LYS A 40 -16.95 19.48 16.01
CA LYS A 40 -15.49 19.63 15.99
C LYS A 40 -14.92 19.75 14.58
N TRP A 41 -15.49 19.03 13.61
CA TRP A 41 -15.11 19.17 12.20
C TRP A 41 -15.44 20.56 11.67
N GLU A 42 -16.55 21.15 12.12
CA GLU A 42 -16.93 22.52 11.78
C GLU A 42 -15.98 23.54 12.45
N GLU A 43 -15.74 23.39 13.76
CA GLU A 43 -14.87 24.27 14.55
C GLU A 43 -13.44 24.35 13.98
N HIS A 44 -12.89 23.22 13.54
CA HIS A 44 -11.50 23.15 13.04
C HIS A 44 -11.42 23.20 11.50
N ARG A 45 -12.51 23.53 10.79
CA ARG A 45 -12.53 23.47 9.32
C ARG A 45 -11.45 24.36 8.69
N GLU A 46 -11.28 25.57 9.20
CA GLU A 46 -10.27 26.52 8.70
C GLU A 46 -8.84 26.07 9.03
N ASP A 47 -8.62 25.46 10.20
CA ASP A 47 -7.32 24.90 10.56
C ASP A 47 -6.95 23.72 9.65
N ILE A 48 -7.93 22.86 9.34
CA ILE A 48 -7.77 21.74 8.41
C ILE A 48 -7.45 22.28 7.01
N LEU A 49 -8.18 23.28 6.52
CA LEU A 49 -7.92 23.91 5.22
C LEU A 49 -6.51 24.51 5.17
N SER A 50 -6.12 25.25 6.20
CA SER A 50 -4.78 25.83 6.33
C SER A 50 -3.69 24.75 6.29
N ALA A 51 -3.88 23.66 7.03
CA ALA A 51 -2.96 22.52 7.02
C ALA A 51 -2.90 21.83 5.64
N VAL A 52 -4.03 21.69 4.94
CA VAL A 52 -4.08 21.15 3.58
C VAL A 52 -3.35 22.07 2.61
N ILE A 53 -3.55 23.38 2.66
CA ILE A 53 -2.88 24.37 1.80
C ILE A 53 -1.37 24.32 2.05
N LEU A 54 -0.93 24.39 3.30
CA LEU A 54 0.49 24.31 3.67
C LEU A 54 1.12 23.01 3.16
N ASN A 55 0.45 21.87 3.29
CA ASN A 55 0.95 20.60 2.75
C ASN A 55 0.94 20.58 1.21
N ASN A 56 0.05 21.33 0.56
CA ASN A 56 -0.04 21.49 -0.90
C ASN A 56 0.82 22.62 -1.48
N SER A 57 1.49 23.45 -0.65
CA SER A 57 2.45 24.47 -1.09
C SER A 57 3.89 23.95 -1.24
N PHE A 58 4.63 24.49 -2.20
CA PHE A 58 6.06 24.19 -2.45
C PHE A 58 6.99 25.10 -1.64
N ASP A 59 6.47 25.73 -0.58
CA ASP A 59 7.25 26.66 0.23
C ASP A 59 8.10 25.95 1.28
N GLY A 60 9.28 26.52 1.52
CA GLY A 60 10.21 26.08 2.55
C GLY A 60 11.34 25.20 2.02
N LEU A 61 11.99 24.51 2.96
CA LEU A 61 13.17 23.69 2.71
C LEU A 61 12.81 22.22 2.60
N CYS A 62 13.58 21.50 1.80
CA CYS A 62 13.51 20.06 1.59
C CYS A 62 13.44 19.33 2.95
N GLN A 63 12.46 18.45 3.11
CA GLN A 63 12.25 17.73 4.36
C GLN A 63 13.35 16.70 4.66
N TYR A 64 14.10 16.27 3.63
CA TYR A 64 15.21 15.33 3.78
C TYR A 64 16.51 16.05 4.14
N CYS A 65 17.03 16.93 3.27
CA CYS A 65 18.31 17.59 3.51
C CYS A 65 18.23 18.83 4.40
N LYS A 66 17.07 19.50 4.51
CA LYS A 66 16.89 20.77 5.24
C LYS A 66 17.68 21.98 4.70
N PHE A 67 18.34 21.87 3.55
CA PHE A 67 19.16 22.96 2.97
C PHE A 67 18.55 23.56 1.72
N GLU A 68 18.12 22.73 0.77
CA GLU A 68 17.62 23.17 -0.53
C GLU A 68 16.13 23.48 -0.50
N LYS A 69 15.65 24.33 -1.43
CA LYS A 69 14.22 24.60 -1.60
C LYS A 69 13.46 23.35 -2.06
N ILE A 70 12.18 23.28 -1.70
CA ILE A 70 11.28 22.22 -2.18
C ILE A 70 10.99 22.44 -3.66
N ALA A 71 11.15 21.38 -4.45
CA ALA A 71 10.87 21.36 -5.88
C ALA A 71 9.93 20.21 -6.27
N VAL A 72 9.97 19.11 -5.51
CA VAL A 72 9.17 17.90 -5.78
C VAL A 72 8.40 17.49 -4.54
N LYS A 73 7.19 16.99 -4.77
CA LYS A 73 6.37 16.34 -3.76
C LYS A 73 6.10 14.91 -4.11
N CYS A 74 6.04 14.06 -3.10
CA CYS A 74 5.66 12.67 -3.23
C CYS A 74 4.50 12.36 -2.26
N ASP A 75 3.44 11.73 -2.78
CA ASP A 75 2.24 11.44 -1.98
C ASP A 75 2.45 10.28 -0.99
N THR A 76 3.37 9.37 -1.34
CA THR A 76 3.60 8.08 -0.67
C THR A 76 4.83 8.05 0.22
N CYS A 77 5.84 8.90 -0.04
CA CYS A 77 7.06 8.94 0.76
C CYS A 77 6.81 9.43 2.20
N PHE A 78 7.68 8.99 3.12
CA PHE A 78 7.76 9.55 4.47
C PHE A 78 8.13 11.03 4.42
N TRP A 79 9.20 11.37 3.69
CA TRP A 79 9.53 12.77 3.36
C TRP A 79 8.78 13.18 2.09
N LYS A 80 7.69 13.91 2.27
CA LYS A 80 6.77 14.27 1.18
C LYS A 80 7.23 15.46 0.36
N LYS A 81 8.06 16.34 0.89
CA LYS A 81 8.52 17.56 0.20
C LYS A 81 10.05 17.54 0.06
N LEU A 82 10.53 17.46 -1.16
CA LEU A 82 11.93 17.18 -1.48
C LEU A 82 12.50 18.24 -2.43
N CYS A 83 13.80 18.49 -2.36
CA CYS A 83 14.53 19.11 -3.45
C CYS A 83 14.83 18.07 -4.54
N ILE A 84 15.25 18.52 -5.72
CA ILE A 84 15.54 17.67 -6.89
C ILE A 84 16.56 16.56 -6.56
N LYS A 85 17.66 16.90 -5.88
CA LYS A 85 18.72 15.92 -5.52
C LYS A 85 18.23 14.84 -4.57
N CYS A 86 17.39 15.20 -3.60
CA CYS A 86 16.84 14.25 -2.64
C CYS A 86 15.75 13.39 -3.27
N ASP A 87 14.95 13.96 -4.19
CA ASP A 87 13.98 13.23 -4.99
C ASP A 87 14.66 12.12 -5.79
N GLU A 88 15.72 12.45 -6.52
CA GLU A 88 16.46 11.50 -7.33
C GLU A 88 17.03 10.36 -6.49
N LYS A 89 17.69 10.68 -5.36
CA LYS A 89 18.27 9.67 -4.48
C LYS A 89 17.24 8.69 -3.93
N LEU A 90 16.05 9.19 -3.55
CA LEU A 90 15.01 8.36 -2.94
C LEU A 90 14.25 7.54 -4.00
N HIS A 91 13.85 8.15 -5.10
CA HIS A 91 12.91 7.53 -6.04
C HIS A 91 13.55 6.59 -7.07
N VAL A 92 14.89 6.46 -7.07
CA VAL A 92 15.55 5.35 -7.76
C VAL A 92 15.12 4.00 -7.16
N GLU A 93 14.96 3.90 -5.84
CA GLU A 93 14.50 2.66 -5.19
C GLU A 93 12.98 2.54 -5.13
N TYR A 94 12.26 3.66 -5.23
CA TYR A 94 10.80 3.72 -5.18
C TYR A 94 10.20 4.35 -6.44
N PRO A 95 10.41 3.74 -7.62
CA PRO A 95 10.04 4.35 -8.90
C PRO A 95 8.52 4.45 -9.11
N MET A 96 7.72 3.66 -8.38
CA MET A 96 6.26 3.66 -8.51
C MET A 96 5.55 4.72 -7.66
N HIS A 97 6.31 5.59 -6.97
CA HIS A 97 5.73 6.68 -6.21
C HIS A 97 5.19 7.79 -7.11
N ASN A 98 4.04 8.35 -6.72
CA ASN A 98 3.43 9.48 -7.43
C ASN A 98 4.13 10.76 -7.01
N ARG A 99 4.71 11.46 -8.00
CA ARG A 99 5.50 12.67 -7.78
C ARG A 99 4.90 13.84 -8.54
N ILE A 100 4.92 15.01 -7.90
CA ILE A 100 4.47 16.28 -8.49
C ILE A 100 5.58 17.30 -8.27
N GLY A 101 6.10 17.86 -9.36
CA GLY A 101 7.09 18.93 -9.30
C GLY A 101 6.49 20.30 -9.60
N ILE A 102 7.23 21.35 -9.26
CA ILE A 102 6.97 22.72 -9.70
C ILE A 102 8.14 23.22 -10.54
N PHE A 103 7.86 23.55 -11.81
CA PHE A 103 8.86 24.00 -12.79
C PHE A 103 8.29 25.22 -13.51
N ASP A 104 9.08 26.29 -13.60
CA ASP A 104 8.65 27.57 -14.16
C ASP A 104 7.33 28.11 -13.58
N GLY A 105 7.07 27.82 -12.30
CA GLY A 105 5.85 28.21 -11.59
C GLY A 105 4.63 27.32 -11.84
N PHE A 106 4.74 26.31 -12.71
CA PHE A 106 3.65 25.38 -13.02
C PHE A 106 3.82 24.04 -12.31
N LYS A 107 2.73 23.52 -11.76
CA LYS A 107 2.68 22.17 -11.20
C LYS A 107 2.59 21.16 -12.34
N ARG A 108 3.43 20.13 -12.29
CA ARG A 108 3.42 19.04 -13.25
C ARG A 108 3.64 17.70 -12.55
N THR A 109 2.88 16.69 -12.96
CA THR A 109 3.11 15.32 -12.50
C THR A 109 4.36 14.76 -13.17
N LEU A 110 5.20 14.09 -12.39
CA LEU A 110 6.40 13.42 -12.84
C LEU A 110 6.13 11.92 -12.89
N SER A 111 6.20 11.34 -14.09
CA SER A 111 6.15 9.90 -14.26
C SER A 111 7.42 9.23 -13.67
N PRO A 112 7.41 7.91 -13.42
CA PRO A 112 8.61 7.18 -12.98
C PRO A 112 9.83 7.39 -13.90
N SER A 113 9.56 7.54 -15.19
CA SER A 113 10.56 7.71 -16.25
C SER A 113 10.99 9.16 -16.42
N GLU A 114 10.47 10.10 -15.64
CA GLU A 114 10.89 11.49 -15.70
C GLU A 114 11.68 11.82 -14.42
N THR A 115 12.79 12.53 -14.56
CA THR A 115 13.37 13.30 -13.45
C THR A 115 13.53 14.73 -13.91
N VAL A 116 13.92 15.58 -12.96
CA VAL A 116 14.33 16.93 -13.28
C VAL A 116 15.80 17.09 -12.95
N ASP A 117 16.53 17.82 -13.79
CA ASP A 117 17.93 18.17 -13.57
C ASP A 117 18.06 19.48 -12.76
N GLU A 118 19.29 19.96 -12.57
CA GLU A 118 19.54 21.19 -11.81
C GLU A 118 19.00 22.45 -12.51
N GLU A 119 18.77 22.41 -13.82
CA GLU A 119 18.25 23.50 -14.64
C GLU A 119 16.72 23.48 -14.74
N SER A 120 16.05 22.62 -13.96
CA SER A 120 14.59 22.41 -14.03
C SER A 120 14.10 21.81 -15.35
N VAL A 121 14.99 21.20 -16.13
CA VAL A 121 14.66 20.51 -17.38
C VAL A 121 14.28 19.06 -17.06
N ILE A 122 13.21 18.60 -17.71
CA ILE A 122 12.74 17.23 -17.57
C ILE A 122 13.55 16.33 -18.48
N ILE A 123 14.14 15.30 -17.90
CA ILE A 123 14.94 14.31 -18.61
C ILE A 123 14.34 12.91 -18.41
N ASP A 124 14.43 12.10 -19.46
CA ASP A 124 13.94 10.72 -19.44
C ASP A 124 14.91 9.79 -18.69
N LYS A 125 14.33 8.82 -17.98
CA LYS A 125 15.00 7.78 -17.21
C LYS A 125 14.41 6.42 -17.53
N TYR A 126 15.20 5.40 -17.20
CA TYR A 126 14.86 3.99 -17.35
C TYR A 126 14.72 3.33 -15.97
N PRO A 127 13.70 3.71 -15.18
CA PRO A 127 13.53 3.18 -13.84
C PRO A 127 13.32 1.67 -13.88
N THR A 128 14.04 0.95 -13.05
CA THR A 128 13.97 -0.51 -12.99
C THR A 128 12.95 -0.95 -11.95
N ILE A 129 12.31 -2.10 -12.18
CA ILE A 129 11.41 -2.69 -11.18
C ILE A 129 12.20 -3.07 -9.91
N PRO A 130 11.69 -2.83 -8.69
CA PRO A 130 12.36 -3.24 -7.47
C PRO A 130 12.15 -4.74 -7.19
N LEU A 131 13.07 -5.59 -7.64
CA LEU A 131 13.05 -7.04 -7.39
C LEU A 131 14.26 -7.50 -6.56
N MET A 132 14.07 -8.61 -5.85
CA MET A 132 15.16 -9.43 -5.32
C MET A 132 15.66 -10.42 -6.39
N PRO A 133 16.91 -10.90 -6.31
CA PRO A 133 17.97 -10.51 -5.38
C PRO A 133 18.54 -9.10 -5.69
N ILE A 134 19.17 -8.49 -4.68
CA ILE A 134 19.92 -7.22 -4.80
C ILE A 134 21.44 -7.41 -4.64
N ASN A 135 21.89 -8.66 -4.58
CA ASN A 135 23.27 -9.07 -4.39
C ASN A 135 23.73 -9.97 -5.55
N CYS A 136 25.04 -10.01 -5.78
CA CYS A 136 25.67 -10.83 -6.79
C CYS A 136 25.51 -12.32 -6.48
N GLN A 137 24.96 -13.11 -7.40
CA GLN A 137 24.78 -14.55 -7.20
C GLN A 137 26.10 -15.35 -7.23
N SER A 138 27.17 -14.78 -7.78
CA SER A 138 28.49 -15.45 -7.90
C SER A 138 29.38 -15.27 -6.67
N CYS A 139 29.42 -14.06 -6.08
CA CYS A 139 30.33 -13.72 -4.98
C CYS A 139 29.63 -13.07 -3.76
N ASP A 140 28.30 -13.00 -3.75
CA ASP A 140 27.47 -12.45 -2.67
C ASP A 140 27.67 -10.96 -2.35
N SER A 141 28.42 -10.23 -3.17
CA SER A 141 28.60 -8.79 -2.99
C SER A 141 27.30 -8.00 -3.23
N TYR A 142 27.09 -6.97 -2.40
CA TYR A 142 26.04 -5.97 -2.58
C TYR A 142 26.47 -4.81 -3.49
N ASN A 143 27.73 -4.79 -3.94
CA ASN A 143 28.25 -3.80 -4.87
C ASN A 143 27.83 -4.16 -6.31
N VAL A 144 26.52 -4.10 -6.55
CA VAL A 144 25.90 -4.40 -7.84
C VAL A 144 25.25 -3.16 -8.42
N GLU A 145 25.10 -3.17 -9.74
CA GLU A 145 24.29 -2.18 -10.44
C GLU A 145 23.25 -2.85 -11.33
N ARG A 146 22.12 -2.16 -11.49
CA ARG A 146 21.02 -2.59 -12.36
C ARG A 146 21.23 -1.98 -13.74
N ILE A 147 21.40 -2.83 -14.74
CA ILE A 147 21.48 -2.43 -16.15
C ILE A 147 20.08 -2.56 -16.74
N PRO A 148 19.39 -1.44 -17.07
CA PRO A 148 18.04 -1.49 -17.62
C PRO A 148 17.99 -2.28 -18.93
N GLY A 149 16.93 -3.08 -19.09
CA GLY A 149 16.63 -3.87 -20.27
C GLY A 149 15.21 -3.59 -20.78
N ASP A 150 14.49 -4.66 -21.11
CA ASP A 150 13.15 -4.57 -21.71
C ASP A 150 12.15 -3.79 -20.84
N CYS A 151 11.27 -3.04 -21.49
CA CYS A 151 10.18 -2.36 -20.83
C CYS A 151 9.11 -3.35 -20.33
N VAL A 152 8.60 -3.11 -19.13
CA VAL A 152 7.55 -3.89 -18.49
C VAL A 152 6.41 -2.99 -18.02
N ALA A 153 5.18 -3.43 -18.25
CA ALA A 153 4.01 -2.82 -17.65
C ALA A 153 3.82 -3.37 -16.23
N VAL A 154 3.77 -2.50 -15.24
CA VAL A 154 3.53 -2.87 -13.83
C VAL A 154 2.22 -2.22 -13.36
N VAL A 155 1.30 -3.01 -12.81
CA VAL A 155 -0.01 -2.53 -12.35
C VAL A 155 -0.12 -2.64 -10.83
N THR A 156 -0.30 -1.49 -10.17
CA THR A 156 -0.59 -1.36 -8.74
C THR A 156 -2.02 -0.85 -8.53
N ILE A 157 -2.46 -0.74 -7.27
CA ILE A 157 -3.73 -0.08 -6.93
C ILE A 157 -3.76 1.41 -7.33
N ALA A 158 -2.60 2.04 -7.53
CA ALA A 158 -2.48 3.41 -8.01
C ALA A 158 -2.50 3.51 -9.55
N GLY A 159 -2.66 2.38 -10.26
CA GLY A 159 -2.74 2.32 -11.71
C GLY A 159 -1.51 1.66 -12.35
N LYS A 160 -1.31 1.93 -13.65
CA LYS A 160 -0.30 1.31 -14.49
C LYS A 160 0.94 2.19 -14.64
N TYR A 161 2.09 1.54 -14.63
CA TYR A 161 3.43 2.09 -14.72
C TYR A 161 4.18 1.39 -15.86
N TYR A 162 5.07 2.12 -16.54
CA TYR A 162 6.09 1.52 -17.39
C TYR A 162 7.43 1.63 -16.66
N LEU A 163 8.05 0.48 -16.41
CA LEU A 163 9.37 0.36 -15.81
C LEU A 163 10.24 -0.52 -16.73
N HIS A 164 11.45 -0.83 -16.30
CA HIS A 164 12.36 -1.71 -17.01
C HIS A 164 12.69 -2.95 -16.19
N LEU A 165 12.73 -4.10 -16.87
CA LEU A 165 13.49 -5.24 -16.41
C LEU A 165 14.98 -4.86 -16.39
N TYR A 166 15.84 -5.65 -15.75
CA TYR A 166 17.27 -5.34 -15.66
C TYR A 166 18.14 -6.57 -15.54
N SER A 167 19.41 -6.42 -15.88
CA SER A 167 20.46 -7.37 -15.49
C SER A 167 21.23 -6.81 -14.29
N LEU A 168 21.66 -7.69 -13.39
CA LEU A 168 22.54 -7.32 -12.29
C LEU A 168 23.99 -7.52 -12.73
N ARG A 169 24.78 -6.46 -12.73
CA ARG A 169 26.25 -6.52 -12.91
C ARG A 169 26.94 -6.29 -11.58
N CYS A 170 27.75 -7.24 -11.15
CA CYS A 170 28.58 -7.11 -9.96
C CYS A 170 29.83 -6.29 -10.27
N LYS A 171 30.15 -5.28 -9.45
CA LYS A 171 31.36 -4.47 -9.63
C LYS A 171 32.63 -5.11 -9.06
N ASP A 172 32.48 -6.11 -8.19
CA ASP A 172 33.63 -6.79 -7.56
C ASP A 172 34.13 -8.01 -8.35
N CYS A 173 33.27 -8.67 -9.13
CA CYS A 173 33.63 -9.87 -9.90
C CYS A 173 33.19 -9.85 -11.36
N ASP A 174 32.63 -8.73 -11.83
CA ASP A 174 32.11 -8.50 -13.19
C ASP A 174 31.05 -9.49 -13.70
N SER A 175 30.60 -10.43 -12.88
CA SER A 175 29.55 -11.35 -13.27
C SER A 175 28.23 -10.62 -13.50
N THR A 176 27.56 -11.01 -14.59
CA THR A 176 26.23 -10.49 -14.95
C THR A 176 25.20 -11.59 -14.82
N SER A 177 24.09 -11.30 -14.16
CA SER A 177 23.00 -12.26 -13.96
C SER A 177 21.65 -11.65 -14.27
N ASN A 178 20.71 -12.49 -14.70
CA ASN A 178 19.32 -12.11 -14.89
C ASN A 178 18.53 -12.49 -13.62
N PRO A 179 18.06 -11.52 -12.81
CA PRO A 179 17.31 -11.81 -11.59
C PRO A 179 15.86 -12.26 -11.86
N PHE A 180 15.38 -12.23 -13.09
CA PHE A 180 13.99 -12.49 -13.43
C PHE A 180 13.69 -13.99 -13.56
N THR A 181 13.53 -14.64 -12.40
CA THR A 181 12.91 -15.96 -12.29
C THR A 181 11.48 -15.82 -11.76
N LEU A 182 10.63 -16.83 -11.99
CA LEU A 182 9.26 -16.82 -11.45
C LEU A 182 9.27 -16.72 -9.92
N GLU A 183 10.21 -17.41 -9.27
CA GLU A 183 10.40 -17.36 -7.82
C GLU A 183 10.73 -15.95 -7.33
N ASN A 184 11.68 -15.26 -7.97
CA ASN A 184 12.09 -13.92 -7.59
C ASN A 184 10.97 -12.89 -7.82
N VAL A 185 10.25 -12.99 -8.95
CA VAL A 185 9.11 -12.12 -9.25
C VAL A 185 8.01 -12.28 -8.19
N VAL A 186 7.61 -13.52 -7.88
CA VAL A 186 6.60 -13.81 -6.87
C VAL A 186 7.07 -13.46 -5.46
N GLY A 187 8.32 -13.79 -5.12
CA GLY A 187 8.94 -13.49 -3.84
C GLY A 187 9.09 -11.98 -3.57
N SER A 188 9.17 -11.17 -4.63
CA SER A 188 9.22 -9.71 -4.53
C SER A 188 7.82 -9.06 -4.51
N GLY A 189 6.75 -9.84 -4.41
CA GLY A 189 5.38 -9.31 -4.30
C GLY A 189 4.72 -8.96 -5.64
N PHE A 190 5.28 -9.40 -6.77
CA PHE A 190 4.68 -9.24 -8.09
C PHE A 190 4.11 -10.57 -8.61
N TRP A 191 3.12 -10.47 -9.47
CA TRP A 191 2.48 -11.60 -10.12
C TRP A 191 2.50 -11.42 -11.62
N PRO A 192 3.06 -12.36 -12.39
CA PRO A 192 3.20 -12.17 -13.82
C PRO A 192 1.91 -12.50 -14.57
N SER A 193 1.69 -11.84 -15.72
CA SER A 193 0.60 -12.23 -16.61
C SER A 193 0.86 -13.52 -17.38
N ALA A 194 2.14 -13.89 -17.53
CA ALA A 194 2.59 -15.09 -18.21
C ALA A 194 3.86 -15.63 -17.52
N PRO A 195 4.03 -16.95 -17.39
CA PRO A 195 5.12 -17.52 -16.60
C PRO A 195 6.51 -17.39 -17.25
N THR A 196 6.57 -17.14 -18.55
CA THR A 196 7.81 -17.14 -19.34
C THR A 196 8.23 -15.76 -19.85
N LYS A 197 7.32 -14.79 -19.89
CA LYS A 197 7.58 -13.43 -20.39
C LYS A 197 7.03 -12.40 -19.43
N PHE A 198 7.92 -11.66 -18.77
CA PHE A 198 7.58 -10.62 -17.81
C PHE A 198 7.31 -9.27 -18.47
N SER A 199 6.52 -9.24 -19.55
CA SER A 199 6.12 -7.97 -20.18
C SER A 199 5.00 -7.25 -19.41
N TYR A 200 4.32 -7.97 -18.52
CA TYR A 200 3.22 -7.44 -17.73
C TYR A 200 3.21 -8.08 -16.33
N LEU A 201 3.23 -7.25 -15.30
CA LEU A 201 3.28 -7.65 -13.90
C LEU A 201 2.18 -6.92 -13.12
N PHE A 202 1.60 -7.60 -12.14
CA PHE A 202 0.65 -7.05 -11.20
C PHE A 202 1.27 -7.07 -9.82
N HIS A 203 1.23 -5.98 -9.08
CA HIS A 203 1.52 -6.05 -7.65
C HIS A 203 0.46 -6.94 -6.98
N VAL A 204 0.88 -7.85 -6.10
CA VAL A 204 -0.04 -8.83 -5.48
C VAL A 204 -1.16 -8.15 -4.70
N GLU A 205 -0.89 -6.98 -4.10
CA GLU A 205 -1.91 -6.17 -3.42
C GLU A 205 -3.05 -5.77 -4.37
N THR A 206 -2.78 -5.51 -5.65
CA THR A 206 -3.84 -5.20 -6.64
C THR A 206 -4.81 -6.36 -6.80
N LEU A 207 -4.27 -7.59 -6.86
CA LEU A 207 -5.08 -8.81 -6.99
C LEU A 207 -5.86 -9.09 -5.71
N GLN A 208 -5.23 -8.89 -4.55
CA GLN A 208 -5.87 -9.02 -3.23
C GLN A 208 -6.99 -7.99 -3.04
N PHE A 209 -6.75 -6.74 -3.46
CA PHE A 209 -7.73 -5.68 -3.41
C PHE A 209 -8.95 -6.02 -4.28
N TRP A 210 -8.72 -6.46 -5.51
CA TRP A 210 -9.81 -6.91 -6.39
C TRP A 210 -10.59 -8.09 -5.80
N ASP A 211 -9.90 -9.10 -5.29
CA ASP A 211 -10.53 -10.27 -4.67
C ASP A 211 -11.39 -9.88 -3.46
N THR A 212 -10.91 -8.93 -2.65
CA THR A 212 -11.66 -8.40 -1.51
C THR A 212 -12.85 -7.56 -1.97
N LEU A 213 -12.65 -6.69 -2.96
CA LEU A 213 -13.69 -5.81 -3.49
C LEU A 213 -14.85 -6.62 -4.08
N ARG A 214 -14.57 -7.59 -4.95
CA ARG A 214 -15.63 -8.41 -5.57
C ARG A 214 -16.42 -9.24 -4.55
N LYS A 215 -15.81 -9.63 -3.42
CA LYS A 215 -16.47 -10.39 -2.36
C LYS A 215 -17.36 -9.51 -1.48
N ASN A 216 -16.95 -8.28 -1.21
CA ASN A 216 -17.68 -7.34 -0.36
C ASN A 216 -18.66 -6.45 -1.14
N ALA A 217 -18.46 -6.30 -2.44
CA ALA A 217 -19.30 -5.53 -3.37
C ALA A 217 -19.51 -6.31 -4.67
N PRO A 218 -20.33 -7.38 -4.64
CA PRO A 218 -20.49 -8.32 -5.78
C PRO A 218 -21.12 -7.70 -7.03
N GLY A 219 -21.69 -6.50 -6.93
CA GLY A 219 -22.15 -5.72 -8.09
C GLY A 219 -21.03 -5.04 -8.88
N THR A 220 -19.79 -5.05 -8.37
CA THR A 220 -18.65 -4.45 -9.06
C THR A 220 -18.13 -5.39 -10.15
N SER A 221 -18.10 -4.92 -11.39
CA SER A 221 -17.53 -5.69 -12.50
C SER A 221 -16.02 -5.53 -12.59
N GLU A 222 -15.33 -6.53 -13.15
CA GLU A 222 -13.88 -6.44 -13.43
C GLU A 222 -13.56 -5.27 -14.36
N ALA A 223 -14.42 -5.02 -15.35
CA ALA A 223 -14.27 -3.89 -16.27
C ALA A 223 -14.31 -2.53 -15.54
N ALA A 224 -15.23 -2.37 -14.58
CA ALA A 224 -15.31 -1.15 -13.77
C ALA A 224 -14.05 -0.98 -12.90
N PHE A 225 -13.55 -2.07 -12.30
CA PHE A 225 -12.32 -2.04 -11.54
C PHE A 225 -11.11 -1.63 -12.40
N LEU A 226 -10.97 -2.19 -13.60
CA LEU A 226 -9.90 -1.80 -14.52
C LEU A 226 -10.02 -0.35 -14.99
N GLU A 227 -11.24 0.17 -15.16
CA GLU A 227 -11.44 1.58 -15.51
C GLU A 227 -11.05 2.52 -14.35
N VAL A 228 -11.26 2.11 -13.09
CA VAL A 228 -10.71 2.85 -11.93
C VAL A 228 -9.19 2.90 -12.00
N LEU A 229 -8.51 1.77 -12.27
CA LEU A 229 -7.05 1.75 -12.41
C LEU A 229 -6.55 2.62 -13.58
N ASN A 230 -7.25 2.60 -14.72
CA ASN A 230 -6.95 3.49 -15.86
C ASN A 230 -7.16 4.97 -15.47
N THR A 231 -8.20 5.27 -14.70
CA THR A 231 -8.47 6.64 -14.20
C THR A 231 -7.35 7.10 -13.27
N MET A 232 -6.94 6.27 -12.31
CA MET A 232 -5.82 6.58 -11.41
C MET A 232 -4.53 6.82 -12.17
N THR A 233 -4.26 6.03 -13.21
CA THR A 233 -3.13 6.22 -14.11
C THR A 233 -3.15 7.62 -14.74
N ASN A 234 -4.29 8.03 -15.28
CA ASN A 234 -4.45 9.33 -15.94
C ASN A 234 -4.40 10.51 -14.95
N LEU A 235 -4.97 10.36 -13.75
CA LEU A 235 -4.91 11.37 -12.69
C LEU A 235 -3.45 11.68 -12.30
N HIS A 236 -2.58 10.69 -12.36
CA HIS A 236 -1.14 10.87 -12.15
C HIS A 236 -0.37 11.21 -13.44
N GLY A 237 -1.05 11.73 -14.48
CA GLY A 237 -0.41 12.22 -15.71
C GLY A 237 0.34 11.16 -16.52
N ARG A 238 0.20 9.87 -16.16
CA ARG A 238 0.94 8.80 -16.82
C ARG A 238 0.24 8.44 -18.12
N LYS A 239 0.90 8.67 -19.26
CA LYS A 239 0.43 8.25 -20.58
C LYS A 239 0.67 6.77 -20.82
N THR A 240 0.05 5.90 -20.02
CA THR A 240 0.12 4.46 -20.26
C THR A 240 -1.14 3.99 -20.97
N GLY A 241 -0.99 3.12 -21.99
CA GLY A 241 -2.15 2.51 -22.64
C GLY A 241 -2.99 1.69 -21.65
N LYS A 242 -4.26 1.44 -21.97
CA LYS A 242 -5.20 0.75 -21.07
C LYS A 242 -4.70 -0.63 -20.61
N ILE A 243 -5.15 -1.04 -19.43
CA ILE A 243 -4.99 -2.41 -18.94
C ILE A 243 -5.92 -3.33 -19.74
N THR A 244 -5.37 -4.35 -20.40
CA THR A 244 -6.17 -5.30 -21.19
C THR A 244 -6.93 -6.25 -20.26
N PRO A 245 -8.28 -6.34 -20.36
CA PRO A 245 -9.07 -7.21 -19.49
C PRO A 245 -8.63 -8.68 -19.54
N ALA A 246 -8.34 -9.21 -20.72
CA ALA A 246 -7.91 -10.59 -20.89
C ALA A 246 -6.62 -10.92 -20.10
N ILE A 247 -5.66 -9.99 -20.08
CA ILE A 247 -4.38 -10.16 -19.37
C ILE A 247 -4.62 -10.18 -17.86
N PHE A 248 -5.44 -9.25 -17.36
CA PHE A 248 -5.77 -9.20 -15.93
C PHE A 248 -6.58 -10.43 -15.49
N SER A 249 -7.66 -10.75 -16.22
CA SER A 249 -8.51 -11.92 -15.96
C SER A 249 -7.70 -13.21 -15.85
N MET A 250 -6.76 -13.42 -16.77
CA MET A 250 -5.93 -14.62 -16.78
C MET A 250 -4.98 -14.66 -15.58
N ALA A 251 -4.22 -13.57 -15.36
CA ALA A 251 -3.30 -13.46 -14.24
C ALA A 251 -4.03 -13.66 -12.90
N PHE A 252 -5.21 -13.06 -12.75
CA PHE A 252 -6.01 -13.15 -11.54
C PHE A 252 -6.57 -14.55 -11.27
N LYS A 253 -6.99 -15.28 -12.32
CA LYS A 253 -7.43 -16.68 -12.19
C LYS A 253 -6.31 -17.57 -11.68
N GLU A 254 -5.11 -17.45 -12.24
CA GLU A 254 -3.94 -18.22 -11.79
C GLU A 254 -3.55 -17.87 -10.35
N TRP A 255 -3.57 -16.58 -10.01
CA TRP A 255 -3.33 -16.16 -8.63
C TRP A 255 -4.36 -16.77 -7.67
N CYS A 256 -5.66 -16.76 -8.02
CA CYS A 256 -6.72 -17.37 -7.22
C CYS A 256 -6.51 -18.88 -7.04
N PHE A 257 -6.07 -19.58 -8.09
CA PHE A 257 -5.75 -21.01 -8.03
C PHE A 257 -4.62 -21.27 -7.02
N CYS A 258 -3.54 -20.49 -7.08
CA CYS A 258 -2.44 -20.61 -6.12
C CYS A 258 -2.88 -20.29 -4.68
N GLN A 259 -3.68 -19.24 -4.47
CA GLN A 259 -4.24 -18.95 -3.14
C GLN A 259 -5.09 -20.10 -2.62
N HIS A 260 -5.92 -20.71 -3.47
CA HIS A 260 -6.72 -21.87 -3.09
C HIS A 260 -5.84 -23.06 -2.67
N LYS A 261 -4.78 -23.37 -3.42
CA LYS A 261 -3.82 -24.43 -3.06
C LYS A 261 -3.10 -24.13 -1.74
N ILE A 262 -2.64 -22.89 -1.53
CA ILE A 262 -2.03 -22.45 -0.27
C ILE A 262 -3.01 -22.63 0.89
N HIS A 263 -4.27 -22.25 0.71
CA HIS A 263 -5.30 -22.39 1.74
C HIS A 263 -5.58 -23.85 2.13
N ILE A 264 -5.55 -24.77 1.16
CA ILE A 264 -5.64 -26.21 1.43
C ILE A 264 -4.43 -26.67 2.26
N LEU A 265 -3.22 -26.28 1.87
CA LEU A 265 -1.99 -26.65 2.58
C LEU A 265 -1.94 -26.08 4.01
N GLN A 266 -2.46 -24.87 4.20
CA GLN A 266 -2.64 -24.23 5.50
C GLN A 266 -3.77 -24.84 6.32
N LYS A 267 -4.46 -25.87 5.81
CA LYS A 267 -5.61 -26.53 6.44
C LYS A 267 -6.69 -25.52 6.84
N LYS A 268 -6.86 -24.43 6.07
CA LYS A 268 -7.93 -23.46 6.31
C LYS A 268 -9.27 -24.12 6.01
N LYS A 269 -10.05 -24.32 7.05
CA LYS A 269 -11.41 -24.83 6.95
C LYS A 269 -12.36 -23.66 6.76
N TRP A 270 -12.75 -23.39 5.51
CA TRP A 270 -13.66 -22.29 5.14
C TRP A 270 -15.09 -22.41 5.70
N ILE A 271 -15.39 -23.54 6.34
CA ILE A 271 -16.68 -23.87 6.97
C ILE A 271 -16.61 -23.68 8.51
N GLU A 272 -15.40 -23.56 9.09
CA GLU A 272 -15.22 -23.46 10.53
C GLU A 272 -14.73 -22.04 10.86
N CYS A 273 -15.59 -21.24 11.48
CA CYS A 273 -15.22 -19.92 11.98
C CYS A 273 -14.22 -20.08 13.16
N PRO A 274 -12.98 -19.52 13.06
CA PRO A 274 -11.94 -19.68 14.08
C PRO A 274 -12.29 -19.09 15.44
N SER A 275 -13.25 -18.15 15.49
CA SER A 275 -13.70 -17.51 16.72
C SER A 275 -14.81 -18.29 17.44
N CYS A 276 -15.40 -19.33 16.83
CA CYS A 276 -16.74 -19.79 17.21
C CYS A 276 -16.96 -21.29 17.47
N THR A 277 -15.93 -22.15 17.58
CA THR A 277 -16.16 -23.56 17.95
C THR A 277 -15.92 -23.77 19.44
N HIS A 278 -16.93 -24.09 20.25
CA HIS A 278 -17.63 -25.39 20.20
C HIS A 278 -19.16 -25.42 20.15
N VAL A 279 -19.92 -24.32 20.13
CA VAL A 279 -21.34 -24.41 19.72
C VAL A 279 -21.92 -23.05 19.27
N GLN A 280 -22.16 -22.83 17.97
CA GLN A 280 -23.20 -21.88 17.55
C GLN A 280 -23.85 -22.18 16.20
N HIS A 281 -25.16 -21.87 16.13
CA HIS A 281 -26.16 -22.11 15.08
C HIS A 281 -26.68 -20.79 14.40
N SER A 282 -25.92 -19.70 14.41
CA SER A 282 -26.26 -18.39 13.78
C SER A 282 -24.99 -17.50 13.71
N CYS A 283 -24.93 -16.25 13.24
CA CYS A 283 -25.75 -15.43 12.33
C CYS A 283 -24.72 -14.55 11.60
N HIS A 284 -24.14 -15.11 10.54
CA HIS A 284 -23.06 -14.56 9.70
C HIS A 284 -21.62 -14.69 10.29
N VAL A 285 -20.51 -14.95 9.54
CA VAL A 285 -20.33 -15.21 8.10
C VAL A 285 -21.26 -16.34 7.71
N ASP A 286 -21.47 -16.61 6.43
CA ASP A 286 -21.50 -18.03 6.18
C ASP A 286 -22.56 -18.76 7.01
N GLY A 287 -23.76 -18.16 7.22
CA GLY A 287 -24.55 -18.20 8.49
C GLY A 287 -25.00 -19.58 8.94
N ASN A 288 -24.03 -20.46 9.07
CA ASN A 288 -23.97 -21.86 8.70
C ASN A 288 -24.18 -22.19 7.19
N CYS A 289 -23.48 -21.56 6.21
CA CYS A 289 -23.85 -21.36 4.76
C CYS A 289 -25.36 -21.16 4.50
N LYS A 290 -25.98 -20.69 5.58
CA LYS A 290 -27.35 -20.63 6.04
C LYS A 290 -28.15 -21.94 6.10
N LEU A 291 -27.82 -22.59 7.23
CA LEU A 291 -28.47 -23.60 8.06
C LEU A 291 -28.21 -25.05 7.67
N TYR A 292 -27.75 -25.25 6.44
CA TYR A 292 -28.38 -26.20 5.54
C TYR A 292 -27.95 -25.71 4.14
N ARG A 293 -28.13 -26.44 3.04
CA ARG A 293 -29.23 -26.03 2.16
C ARG A 293 -30.25 -27.16 2.13
N TYR A 294 -30.64 -27.45 3.35
CA TYR A 294 -31.91 -27.94 3.83
C TYR A 294 -32.05 -29.40 3.61
N ARG A 295 -31.30 -30.13 4.44
CA ARG A 295 -31.69 -31.47 4.86
C ARG A 295 -31.69 -32.33 3.54
N SER A 296 -32.00 -33.60 3.50
CA SER A 296 -33.33 -34.01 3.03
C SER A 296 -33.96 -33.33 1.79
N SER A 297 -33.22 -32.87 0.76
CA SER A 297 -33.81 -32.79 -0.61
C SER A 297 -33.87 -34.17 -1.29
N GLY A 298 -33.31 -35.19 -0.63
CA GLY A 298 -33.73 -36.58 -0.60
C GLY A 298 -33.58 -37.08 0.83
#